data_AF-A0A651EBG6-F1
#
_entry.id   AF-A0A651EBG6-F1
#
_cell.length_a   1.000
_cell.length_b   1.000
_cell.length_c   1.000
_cell.angle_alpha   90.00
_cell.angle_beta   90.00
_cell.angle_gamma   90.00
#
_symmetry.space_group_name_H-M   'P 1'
#
loop_
_entity.id
_entity.type
_entity.pdbx_description
1 polymer ?
#
loop_
_entity_poly.entity_id
_entity_poly.type
_entity_poly.pdbx_seq_one_letter_code
_entity_poly.pdbx_strand_id
1 'polypeptide(L)'
;MTLFTRIEAWGGEIAAAARRIAETPIAGPKHPARRRPMPAEHQIDRLHRMLGAPPTGRSARLLAAPTDTKARRLIEEAAGLAFHATEDRRSRMVADSADLLFHLVALWRDRGIEPHEVWTEMARRAWRLGVAEKAVEPAPQRRARTGDGSRPLYRRGDTIGPAPLSAVAGR
;
A
#
# COMPACT_ATOMS: atom_id res chain seq x y z
N MET A 1 -28.79 24.58 2.28
CA MET A 1 -28.63 23.46 3.24
C MET A 1 -27.17 23.03 3.26
N THR A 2 -26.52 23.13 4.40
CA THR A 2 -25.08 22.89 4.57
C THR A 2 -24.75 21.40 4.56
N LEU A 3 -23.54 21.07 4.10
CA LEU A 3 -22.97 19.71 4.04
C LEU A 3 -23.08 18.97 5.39
N PHE A 4 -23.00 19.71 6.49
CA PHE A 4 -23.08 19.22 7.87
C PHE A 4 -24.43 18.55 8.20
N THR A 5 -25.56 19.16 7.81
CA THR A 5 -26.92 18.59 7.95
C THR A 5 -27.11 17.29 7.16
N ARG A 6 -26.36 17.11 6.07
CA ARG A 6 -26.37 15.88 5.27
C ARG A 6 -25.57 14.76 5.93
N ILE A 7 -24.47 15.09 6.62
CA ILE A 7 -23.63 14.14 7.35
C ILE A 7 -24.39 13.52 8.52
N GLU A 8 -25.21 14.30 9.25
CA GLU A 8 -26.04 13.76 10.34
C GLU A 8 -27.15 12.84 9.83
N ALA A 9 -27.84 13.24 8.75
CA ALA A 9 -28.82 12.37 8.08
C ALA A 9 -28.17 11.09 7.55
N TRP A 10 -26.91 11.19 7.08
CA TRP A 10 -26.13 10.02 6.70
C TRP A 10 -25.72 9.18 7.91
N GLY A 11 -25.63 9.68 9.14
CA GLY A 11 -25.22 8.88 10.31
C GLY A 11 -26.08 7.63 10.52
N GLY A 12 -27.40 7.77 10.40
CA GLY A 12 -28.34 6.64 10.46
C GLY A 12 -28.26 5.71 9.24
N GLU A 13 -28.14 6.28 8.04
CA GLU A 13 -28.00 5.52 6.79
C GLU A 13 -26.65 4.79 6.69
N ILE A 14 -25.58 5.37 7.24
CA ILE A 14 -24.22 4.81 7.34
C ILE A 14 -24.23 3.68 8.35
N ALA A 15 -24.87 3.82 9.51
CA ALA A 15 -25.03 2.72 10.45
C ALA A 15 -25.80 1.54 9.83
N ALA A 16 -26.87 1.83 9.07
CA ALA A 16 -27.62 0.83 8.34
C ALA A 16 -26.82 0.21 7.17
N ALA A 17 -26.01 1.01 6.47
CA ALA A 17 -25.12 0.52 5.42
C ALA A 17 -23.98 -0.34 5.98
N ALA A 18 -23.36 0.05 7.09
CA ALA A 18 -22.36 -0.72 7.81
C ALA A 18 -22.93 -2.07 8.28
N ARG A 19 -24.17 -2.11 8.79
CA ARG A 19 -24.87 -3.37 9.10
C ARG A 19 -25.08 -4.23 7.85
N ARG A 20 -25.57 -3.66 6.74
CA ARG A 20 -25.73 -4.41 5.49
C ARG A 20 -24.41 -4.98 4.97
N ILE A 21 -23.32 -4.21 5.04
CA ILE A 21 -21.99 -4.67 4.65
C ILE A 21 -21.51 -5.80 5.58
N ALA A 22 -21.70 -5.65 6.89
CA ALA A 22 -21.35 -6.66 7.89
C ALA A 22 -22.09 -7.99 7.71
N GLU A 23 -23.34 -7.94 7.26
CA GLU A 23 -24.22 -9.10 7.04
C GLU A 23 -24.05 -9.72 5.64
N THR A 24 -23.45 -9.02 4.68
CA THR A 24 -23.28 -9.52 3.31
C THR A 24 -22.22 -10.63 3.29
N PRO A 25 -22.50 -11.85 2.81
CA PRO A 25 -21.51 -12.92 2.73
C PRO A 25 -20.28 -12.50 1.90
N ILE A 26 -19.06 -12.85 2.37
CA ILE A 26 -17.85 -12.65 1.56
C ILE A 26 -17.99 -13.50 0.30
N ALA A 27 -18.18 -12.86 -0.86
CA ALA A 27 -17.95 -13.55 -2.11
C ALA A 27 -16.44 -13.86 -2.18
N GLY A 28 -16.09 -15.14 -2.16
CA GLY A 28 -14.70 -15.57 -2.30
C GLY A 28 -14.03 -14.95 -3.53
N PRO A 29 -12.68 -14.87 -3.56
CA PRO A 29 -11.95 -14.23 -4.65
C PRO A 29 -12.39 -14.85 -5.99
N LYS A 30 -13.02 -14.03 -6.84
CA LYS A 30 -13.56 -14.48 -8.15
C LYS A 30 -12.48 -14.91 -9.14
N HIS A 31 -11.21 -14.67 -8.81
CA HIS A 31 -10.06 -15.12 -9.59
C HIS A 31 -8.98 -15.72 -8.68
N PRO A 32 -8.33 -16.82 -9.11
CA PRO A 32 -7.19 -17.35 -8.39
C PRO A 32 -6.08 -16.29 -8.34
N ALA A 33 -5.53 -16.07 -7.15
CA ALA A 33 -4.43 -15.15 -6.91
C ALA A 33 -3.19 -15.60 -7.71
N ARG A 34 -3.05 -15.12 -8.95
CA ARG A 34 -1.81 -15.24 -9.70
C ARG A 34 -0.77 -14.36 -9.00
N ARG A 35 0.08 -14.96 -8.16
CA ARG A 35 1.29 -14.28 -7.65
C ARG A 35 2.24 -14.06 -8.82
N ARG A 36 2.18 -12.86 -9.39
CA ARG A 36 3.11 -12.38 -10.42
C ARG A 36 4.13 -11.46 -9.73
N PRO A 37 5.43 -11.56 -10.04
CA PRO A 37 6.43 -10.63 -9.49
C PRO A 37 6.17 -9.24 -10.08
N MET A 38 6.14 -8.18 -9.26
CA MET A 38 5.90 -6.79 -9.72
C MET A 38 7.11 -5.90 -9.40
N PRO A 39 7.75 -5.31 -10.42
CA PRO A 39 8.11 -3.87 -10.38
C PRO A 39 7.80 -3.17 -11.73
N ALA A 40 7.51 -1.87 -11.87
CA ALA A 40 7.52 -0.69 -10.98
C ALA A 40 6.36 0.27 -11.29
N GLU A 41 5.10 -0.19 -11.15
CA GLU A 41 3.92 0.68 -11.18
C GLU A 41 3.11 0.44 -9.92
N HIS A 42 2.75 1.52 -9.20
CA HIS A 42 1.93 1.41 -8.01
C HIS A 42 0.54 0.86 -8.40
N GLN A 43 -0.01 -0.10 -7.64
CA GLN A 43 -1.27 -0.76 -8.04
C GLN A 43 -2.43 0.24 -8.20
N ILE A 44 -2.40 1.34 -7.46
CA ILE A 44 -3.36 2.44 -7.58
C ILE A 44 -3.19 3.20 -8.90
N ASP A 45 -1.97 3.42 -9.38
CA ASP A 45 -1.71 4.06 -10.68
C ASP A 45 -2.31 3.20 -11.81
N ARG A 46 -2.10 1.89 -11.70
CA ARG A 46 -2.65 0.92 -12.65
C ARG A 46 -4.17 0.93 -12.65
N LEU A 47 -4.78 0.90 -11.46
CA LEU A 47 -6.23 0.95 -11.31
C LEU A 47 -6.80 2.26 -11.88
N HIS A 48 -6.18 3.39 -11.56
CA HIS A 48 -6.57 4.69 -12.07
C HIS A 48 -6.56 4.71 -13.60
N ARG A 49 -5.47 4.23 -14.21
CA ARG A 49 -5.35 4.09 -15.67
C ARG A 49 -6.49 3.23 -16.25
N MET A 50 -6.72 2.05 -15.67
CA MET A 50 -7.76 1.12 -16.12
C MET A 50 -9.16 1.74 -16.08
N LEU A 51 -9.46 2.57 -15.09
CA LEU A 51 -10.74 3.27 -14.99
C LEU A 51 -10.91 4.42 -16.01
N GLY A 52 -9.85 4.80 -16.74
CA GLY A 52 -9.94 5.76 -17.85
C GLY A 52 -10.15 5.11 -19.22
N ALA A 53 -9.98 3.80 -19.34
CA ALA A 53 -10.38 3.08 -20.55
C ALA A 53 -11.91 2.91 -20.55
N PRO A 54 -12.55 2.73 -21.72
CA PRO A 54 -14.00 2.51 -21.81
C PRO A 54 -14.43 1.37 -20.88
N PRO A 55 -15.15 1.68 -19.79
CA PRO A 55 -15.44 0.67 -18.78
C PRO A 55 -16.54 -0.26 -19.29
N THR A 56 -16.51 -1.52 -18.85
CA THR A 56 -17.57 -2.49 -19.14
C THR A 56 -18.27 -2.94 -17.86
N GLY A 57 -19.54 -3.35 -17.99
CA GLY A 57 -20.30 -3.96 -16.90
C GLY A 57 -20.50 -3.05 -15.67
N ARG A 58 -20.13 -3.56 -14.48
CA ARG A 58 -20.35 -2.88 -13.19
C ARG A 58 -19.56 -1.58 -13.07
N SER A 59 -18.33 -1.55 -13.57
CA SER A 59 -17.46 -0.36 -13.51
C SER A 59 -18.01 0.78 -14.37
N ALA A 60 -18.67 0.47 -15.48
CA ALA A 60 -19.30 1.47 -16.35
C ALA A 60 -20.44 2.20 -15.64
N ARG A 61 -21.33 1.45 -14.98
CA ARG A 61 -22.42 2.01 -14.19
C ARG A 61 -21.91 2.87 -13.03
N LEU A 62 -20.83 2.44 -12.37
CA LEU A 62 -20.25 3.21 -11.29
C LEU A 62 -19.63 4.52 -11.79
N LEU A 63 -18.84 4.48 -12.87
CA LEU A 63 -18.19 5.68 -13.41
C LEU A 63 -19.21 6.68 -13.98
N ALA A 64 -20.31 6.19 -14.56
CA ALA A 64 -21.42 7.02 -15.03
C ALA A 64 -22.32 7.59 -13.91
N ALA A 65 -22.25 7.04 -12.69
CA ALA A 65 -23.05 7.51 -11.57
C ALA A 65 -22.67 8.96 -11.19
N PRO A 66 -23.58 9.77 -10.62
CA PRO A 66 -23.22 11.10 -10.15
C PRO A 66 -22.22 11.04 -8.99
N THR A 67 -21.49 12.15 -8.81
CA THR A 67 -20.46 12.32 -7.78
C THR A 67 -20.91 11.94 -6.38
N ASP A 68 -22.13 12.34 -6.01
CA ASP A 68 -22.70 12.11 -4.69
C ASP A 68 -22.87 10.61 -4.40
N THR A 69 -23.22 9.82 -5.42
CA THR A 69 -23.35 8.37 -5.35
C THR A 69 -21.98 7.71 -5.15
N LYS A 70 -20.95 8.19 -5.86
CA LYS A 70 -19.57 7.70 -5.69
C LYS A 70 -19.04 8.02 -4.29
N ALA A 71 -19.24 9.25 -3.82
CA ALA A 71 -18.84 9.70 -2.50
C ALA A 71 -19.56 8.94 -1.37
N ARG A 72 -20.86 8.68 -1.53
CA ARG A 72 -21.62 7.86 -0.57
C ARG A 72 -21.03 6.47 -0.45
N ARG A 73 -20.70 5.81 -1.57
CA ARG A 73 -20.06 4.48 -1.53
C ARG A 73 -18.71 4.49 -0.84
N LEU A 74 -17.87 5.48 -1.11
CA LEU A 74 -16.60 5.64 -0.39
C LEU A 74 -16.80 5.70 1.14
N ILE A 75 -17.81 6.44 1.60
CA ILE A 75 -18.14 6.55 3.02
C ILE A 75 -18.64 5.22 3.59
N GLU A 76 -19.50 4.50 2.85
CA GLU A 76 -20.00 3.18 3.26
C GLU A 76 -18.85 2.17 3.46
N GLU A 77 -17.90 2.10 2.53
CA GLU A 77 -16.73 1.21 2.65
C GLU A 77 -15.80 1.62 3.80
N ALA A 78 -15.61 2.93 4.02
CA ALA A 78 -14.82 3.42 5.15
C ALA A 78 -15.47 3.06 6.50
N ALA A 79 -16.79 3.14 6.59
CA ALA A 79 -17.55 2.77 7.77
C ALA A 79 -17.50 1.26 8.02
N GLY A 80 -17.62 0.43 6.98
CA GLY A 80 -17.45 -1.02 7.05
C GLY A 80 -16.07 -1.41 7.56
N LEU A 81 -15.01 -0.83 6.99
CA LEU A 81 -13.63 -1.05 7.42
C LEU A 81 -13.43 -0.68 8.90
N ALA A 82 -13.92 0.48 9.33
CA ALA A 82 -13.83 0.92 10.72
C ALA A 82 -14.59 -0.02 11.66
N PHE A 83 -15.80 -0.46 11.27
CA PHE A 83 -16.58 -1.42 12.03
C PHE A 83 -15.86 -2.77 12.17
N HIS A 84 -15.37 -3.35 11.08
CA HIS A 84 -14.68 -4.63 11.11
C HIS A 84 -13.33 -4.60 11.84
N ALA A 85 -12.69 -3.43 11.92
CA ALA A 85 -11.54 -3.23 12.81
C ALA A 85 -11.92 -3.37 14.30
N THR A 86 -13.12 -2.95 14.70
CA THR A 86 -13.61 -3.13 16.08
C THR A 86 -14.01 -4.58 16.40
N GLU A 87 -14.31 -5.39 15.38
CA GLU A 87 -14.67 -6.81 15.52
C GLU A 87 -13.48 -7.79 15.29
N ASP A 88 -12.26 -7.28 15.07
CA ASP A 88 -11.06 -8.07 14.71
C ASP A 88 -11.26 -9.01 13.50
N ARG A 89 -12.10 -8.60 12.53
CA ARG A 89 -12.40 -9.39 11.33
C ARG A 89 -11.40 -9.13 10.22
N ARG A 90 -10.17 -9.62 10.37
CA ARG A 90 -9.06 -9.37 9.42
C ARG A 90 -9.41 -9.60 7.94
N SER A 91 -10.08 -10.71 7.62
CA SER A 91 -10.45 -11.03 6.22
C SER A 91 -11.42 -10.01 5.63
N ARG A 92 -12.35 -9.51 6.43
CA ARG A 92 -13.27 -8.43 6.05
C ARG A 92 -12.54 -7.11 5.90
N MET A 93 -11.66 -6.76 6.84
CA MET A 93 -10.87 -5.53 6.74
C MET A 93 -10.05 -5.48 5.45
N VAL A 94 -9.49 -6.59 4.99
CA VAL A 94 -8.77 -6.66 3.71
C VAL A 94 -9.71 -6.41 2.52
N ALA A 95 -10.91 -6.99 2.54
CA ALA A 95 -11.90 -6.80 1.49
C ALA A 95 -12.39 -5.33 1.44
N ASP A 96 -12.81 -4.79 2.57
CA ASP A 96 -13.31 -3.41 2.69
C ASP A 96 -12.21 -2.39 2.37
N SER A 97 -10.94 -2.68 2.72
CA SER A 97 -9.81 -1.85 2.31
C SER A 97 -9.66 -1.81 0.78
N ALA A 98 -9.84 -2.95 0.11
CA ALA A 98 -9.76 -3.01 -1.35
C ALA A 98 -10.91 -2.24 -2.01
N ASP A 99 -12.13 -2.38 -1.49
CA ASP A 99 -13.30 -1.65 -1.98
C ASP A 99 -13.20 -0.14 -1.70
N LEU A 100 -12.70 0.25 -0.52
CA LEU A 100 -12.40 1.64 -0.17
C LEU A 100 -11.42 2.27 -1.17
N LEU A 101 -10.29 1.59 -1.44
CA LEU A 101 -9.30 2.07 -2.40
C LEU A 101 -9.89 2.16 -3.81
N PHE A 102 -10.73 1.20 -4.21
CA PHE A 102 -11.38 1.23 -5.52
C PHE A 102 -12.30 2.43 -5.68
N HIS A 103 -13.17 2.67 -4.70
CA HIS A 103 -14.10 3.80 -4.70
C HIS A 103 -13.37 5.15 -4.61
N LEU A 104 -12.23 5.21 -3.90
CA LEU A 104 -11.38 6.40 -3.83
C LEU A 104 -10.82 6.76 -5.21
N VAL A 105 -10.25 5.78 -5.91
CA VAL A 105 -9.65 5.98 -7.24
C VAL A 105 -10.72 6.31 -8.29
N ALA A 106 -11.91 5.70 -8.19
CA ALA A 106 -13.04 6.06 -9.04
C ALA A 106 -13.47 7.52 -8.82
N LEU A 107 -13.43 8.02 -7.59
CA LEU A 107 -13.73 9.42 -7.28
C LEU A 107 -12.63 10.37 -7.77
N TRP A 108 -11.35 9.98 -7.69
CA TRP A 108 -10.25 10.73 -8.30
C TRP A 108 -10.43 10.89 -9.80
N ARG A 109 -10.78 9.81 -10.50
CA ARG A 109 -11.12 9.84 -11.93
C ARG A 109 -12.25 10.80 -12.25
N ASP A 110 -13.31 10.75 -11.46
CA ASP A 110 -14.48 11.62 -11.60
C ASP A 110 -14.15 13.11 -11.39
N ARG A 111 -13.10 13.41 -10.61
CA ARG A 111 -12.62 14.77 -10.30
C ARG A 111 -11.39 15.21 -11.08
N GLY A 112 -10.83 14.37 -11.94
CA GLY A 112 -9.59 14.65 -12.67
C GLY A 112 -8.36 14.76 -11.76
N ILE A 113 -8.35 14.08 -10.61
CA ILE A 113 -7.20 14.00 -9.72
C ILE A 113 -6.31 12.86 -10.19
N GLU A 114 -5.05 13.15 -10.45
CA GLU A 114 -4.06 12.14 -10.82
C GLU A 114 -3.37 11.56 -9.58
N PRO A 115 -3.05 10.24 -9.55
CA PRO A 115 -2.43 9.59 -8.40
C PRO A 115 -1.14 10.26 -7.89
N HIS A 116 -0.33 10.82 -8.80
CA HIS A 116 0.93 11.48 -8.45
C HIS A 116 0.74 12.72 -7.55
N GLU A 117 -0.40 13.41 -7.68
CA GLU A 117 -0.75 14.53 -6.79
C GLU A 117 -0.93 14.03 -5.35
N VAL A 118 -1.57 12.87 -5.20
CA VAL A 118 -1.81 12.24 -3.89
C VAL A 118 -0.51 11.69 -3.30
N TRP A 119 0.35 11.06 -4.11
CA TRP A 119 1.67 10.58 -3.66
C TRP A 119 2.54 11.73 -3.15
N THR A 120 2.51 12.86 -3.84
CA THR A 120 3.22 14.08 -3.44
C THR A 120 2.72 14.59 -2.09
N GLU A 121 1.41 14.66 -1.89
CA GLU A 121 0.81 15.06 -0.61
C GLU A 121 1.11 14.05 0.51
N MET A 122 1.07 12.74 0.22
CA MET A 122 1.42 11.70 1.18
C MET A 122 2.88 11.81 1.63
N ALA A 123 3.83 12.01 0.71
CA ALA A 123 5.23 12.24 1.05
C ALA A 123 5.40 13.47 1.94
N ARG A 124 4.70 14.57 1.63
CA ARG A 124 4.68 15.79 2.46
C ARG A 124 4.11 15.54 3.85
N ARG A 125 3.12 14.65 4.00
CA ARG A 125 2.56 14.25 5.30
C ARG A 125 3.49 13.33 6.07
N ALA A 126 4.08 12.33 5.41
CA ALA A 126 5.03 11.41 6.02
C ALA A 126 6.22 12.16 6.63
N TRP A 127 6.73 13.17 5.92
CA TRP A 127 7.78 14.05 6.43
C TRP A 127 7.35 14.82 7.69
N ARG A 128 6.16 15.44 7.67
CA ARG A 128 5.64 16.18 8.83
C ARG A 128 5.32 15.30 10.04
N LEU A 129 4.89 14.06 9.81
CA LEU A 129 4.53 13.12 10.87
C LEU A 129 5.73 12.32 11.40
N GLY A 130 6.94 12.56 10.87
CA GLY A 130 8.14 11.81 11.26
C GLY A 130 8.11 10.34 10.85
N VAL A 131 7.23 9.96 9.92
CA VAL A 131 7.07 8.60 9.38
C VAL A 131 7.88 8.42 8.09
N ALA A 132 8.42 9.50 7.52
CA ALA A 132 9.33 9.42 6.39
C ALA A 132 10.59 8.65 6.81
N GLU A 133 10.73 7.43 6.29
CA GLU A 133 12.02 6.73 6.34
C GLU A 133 13.07 7.67 5.75
N LYS A 134 14.14 7.92 6.52
CA LYS A 134 15.34 8.56 6.01
C LYS A 134 15.70 7.84 4.73
N ALA A 135 15.59 8.52 3.58
CA ALA A 135 15.90 7.93 2.29
C ALA A 135 17.24 7.22 2.44
N VAL A 136 17.23 5.89 2.33
CA VAL A 136 18.46 5.13 2.27
C VAL A 136 19.05 5.52 0.93
N GLU A 137 19.92 6.53 0.93
CA GLU A 137 20.81 6.76 -0.20
C GLU A 137 21.46 5.41 -0.50
N PRO A 138 21.50 4.97 -1.77
CA PRO A 138 22.25 3.77 -2.10
C PRO A 138 23.67 4.01 -1.59
N ALA A 139 24.10 3.19 -0.63
CA ALA A 139 25.42 3.30 -0.02
C ALA A 139 26.43 3.55 -1.14
N PRO A 140 27.36 4.52 -0.99
CA PRO A 140 28.28 4.88 -2.05
C PRO A 140 28.91 3.59 -2.52
N GLN A 141 28.72 3.26 -3.79
CA GLN A 141 29.30 2.08 -4.39
C GLN A 141 30.77 2.14 -4.04
N ARG A 142 31.21 1.29 -3.10
CA ARG A 142 32.62 1.12 -2.80
C ARG A 142 33.18 0.66 -4.12
N ARG A 143 33.73 1.61 -4.90
CA ARG A 143 34.46 1.32 -6.12
C ARG A 143 35.39 0.18 -5.74
N ALA A 144 35.18 -0.96 -6.39
CA ALA A 144 36.04 -2.11 -6.21
C ALA A 144 37.46 -1.58 -6.38
N ARG A 145 38.19 -1.48 -5.27
CA ARG A 145 39.61 -1.22 -5.30
C ARG A 145 40.18 -2.48 -5.94
N THR A 146 40.40 -2.44 -7.24
CA THR A 146 41.33 -3.31 -7.94
C THR A 146 42.68 -3.11 -7.27
N GLY A 147 42.96 -3.94 -6.28
CA GLY A 147 44.16 -3.92 -5.46
C GLY A 147 44.67 -5.35 -5.36
N ASP A 148 45.51 -5.70 -6.34
CA ASP A 148 46.69 -6.56 -6.22
C ASP A 148 46.70 -7.57 -5.07
N GLY A 149 46.56 -8.85 -5.43
CA GLY A 149 46.50 -10.03 -4.57
C GLY A 149 47.83 -10.40 -3.89
N SER A 150 48.53 -9.44 -3.30
CA SER A 150 49.87 -9.65 -2.74
C SER A 150 50.00 -9.23 -1.27
N ARG A 151 48.89 -9.14 -0.52
CA ARG A 151 48.93 -8.89 0.92
C ARG A 151 48.61 -10.16 1.71
N PRO A 152 49.52 -10.63 2.59
CA PRO A 152 49.26 -11.81 3.40
C PRO A 152 48.05 -11.54 4.31
N LEU A 153 47.17 -12.53 4.38
CA LEU A 153 45.93 -12.48 5.19
C LEU A 153 46.19 -12.41 6.71
N TYR A 154 47.45 -12.58 7.14
CA TYR A 154 47.87 -12.56 8.54
C TYR A 154 49.12 -11.68 8.72
N ARG A 155 49.24 -11.05 9.90
CA ARG A 155 50.43 -10.31 10.35
C ARG A 155 51.28 -11.18 11.28
N ARG A 156 52.58 -10.89 11.33
CA ARG A 156 53.50 -11.56 12.26
C ARG A 156 53.04 -11.25 13.70
N GLY A 157 52.59 -12.28 14.42
CA GLY A 157 52.07 -12.16 15.79
C GLY A 157 50.61 -12.57 15.97
N ASP A 158 49.88 -12.85 14.89
CA ASP A 158 48.49 -13.30 15.00
C ASP A 158 48.41 -14.72 15.58
N THR A 159 47.48 -14.93 16.52
CA THR A 159 47.19 -16.23 17.17
C THR A 159 45.80 -16.71 16.80
N ILE A 160 45.61 -18.02 16.60
CA ILE A 160 44.29 -18.65 16.52
C ILE A 160 44.14 -19.54 17.75
N GLY A 161 43.37 -19.07 18.75
CA GLY A 161 43.31 -19.74 20.06
C GLY A 161 44.59 -19.56 20.88
N PRO A 162 44.85 -20.43 21.89
CA PRO A 162 45.95 -20.24 22.84
C PRO A 162 47.35 -20.57 22.29
N ALA A 163 47.52 -20.80 20.98
CA ALA A 163 48.81 -21.15 20.38
C ALA A 163 49.20 -20.23 19.20
N PRO A 164 50.50 -19.90 19.05
CA PRO A 164 51.00 -19.12 17.91
C PRO A 164 51.05 -19.96 16.63
N LEU A 165 50.72 -19.33 15.49
CA LEU A 165 50.65 -19.98 14.17
C LEU A 165 51.98 -20.55 13.67
N SER A 166 53.12 -20.16 14.25
CA SER A 166 54.44 -20.70 13.93
C SER A 166 54.61 -22.18 14.28
N ALA A 167 53.72 -22.75 15.09
CA ALA A 167 53.79 -24.16 15.52
C ALA A 167 52.90 -25.12 14.70
N VAL A 168 52.07 -24.61 13.78
CA VAL A 168 51.06 -25.43 13.06
C VAL A 168 51.52 -25.85 11.65
N ALA A 169 52.59 -25.24 11.12
CA ALA A 169 53.13 -25.58 9.81
C ALA A 169 54.37 -26.49 9.94
N GLY A 170 54.14 -27.78 10.19
CA GLY A 170 55.19 -28.78 10.31
C GLY A 170 54.65 -30.20 10.24
N ARG A 171 54.13 -30.59 9.08
CA ARG A 171 54.02 -31.98 8.59
C ARG A 171 53.66 -31.98 7.11
#